data_AF-A0A842NDX4-F1
#
_entry.id   AF-A0A842NDX4-F1
#
_cell.length_a   1.000
_cell.length_b   1.000
_cell.length_c   1.000
_cell.angle_alpha   90.00
_cell.angle_beta   90.00
_cell.angle_gamma   90.00
#
_symmetry.space_group_name_H-M   'P 1'
#
loop_
_entity.id
_entity.type
_entity.pdbx_description
1 polymer ?
#
loop_
_entity_poly.entity_id
_entity_poly.type
_entity_poly.pdbx_seq_one_letter_code
_entity_poly.pdbx_strand_id
1 'polypeptide(L)'
;MKESLLRTLEALIALAATYMAAVTMVQTTLYNKLLDKVSNYFGPPLNPYLPYINIGIIIGVLFLAFTFWRKGDEIWFGRLFSMNMLMFFPAVLDFSTFNWIGLIFNLTPIPGLSGLWVFGVGLLLQVTYLSLRYTVRFKYTRDALEGRGASMDDIDAVTRGQVGYLMLLVTLTIVATSIVYVSLPYITQFAAGPLSNLPVPHMVVGLLVVVMIAATLVYYLRSQED
;
A
#
# COMPACT_ATOMS: atom_id res chain seq x y z
N MET A 1 -22.31 -16.62 -4.34
CA MET A 1 -21.56 -16.51 -3.05
C MET A 1 -22.32 -15.51 -2.19
N LYS A 2 -22.74 -15.84 -0.96
CA LYS A 2 -23.60 -14.94 -0.18
C LYS A 2 -22.88 -13.61 0.07
N GLU A 3 -23.52 -12.49 -0.23
CA GLU A 3 -22.99 -11.11 -0.09
C GLU A 3 -22.35 -10.84 1.29
N SER A 4 -22.90 -11.46 2.34
CA SER A 4 -22.35 -11.47 3.70
C SER A 4 -20.88 -11.95 3.77
N LEU A 5 -20.51 -12.97 3.00
CA LEU A 5 -19.16 -13.53 2.99
C LEU A 5 -18.18 -12.52 2.37
N LEU A 6 -18.58 -11.93 1.24
CA LEU A 6 -17.79 -10.90 0.55
C LEU A 6 -17.55 -9.68 1.45
N ARG A 7 -18.59 -9.16 2.11
CA ARG A 7 -18.43 -8.04 3.06
C ARG A 7 -17.57 -8.40 4.28
N THR A 8 -17.64 -9.64 4.75
CA THR A 8 -16.78 -10.11 5.85
C THR A 8 -15.32 -10.16 5.42
N LEU A 9 -15.03 -10.64 4.22
CA LEU A 9 -13.68 -10.63 3.65
C LEU A 9 -13.16 -9.21 3.43
N GLU A 10 -13.97 -8.31 2.90
CA GLU A 10 -13.64 -6.88 2.78
C GLU A 10 -13.23 -6.30 4.14
N ALA A 11 -14.01 -6.57 5.19
CA ALA A 11 -13.76 -6.07 6.54
C ALA A 11 -12.44 -6.61 7.10
N LEU A 12 -12.24 -7.92 6.99
CA LEU A 12 -11.05 -8.60 7.51
C LEU A 12 -9.78 -8.06 6.84
N ILE A 13 -9.79 -7.96 5.52
CA ILE A 13 -8.64 -7.49 4.75
C ILE A 13 -8.37 -6.01 5.04
N ALA A 14 -9.43 -5.18 5.10
CA ALA A 14 -9.30 -3.76 5.41
C ALA A 14 -8.75 -3.51 6.82
N LEU A 15 -9.25 -4.22 7.83
CA LEU A 15 -8.80 -4.08 9.22
C LEU A 15 -7.39 -4.64 9.41
N ALA A 16 -7.07 -5.80 8.81
CA ALA A 16 -5.74 -6.39 8.88
C ALA A 16 -4.70 -5.46 8.24
N ALA A 17 -4.97 -4.93 7.05
CA ALA A 17 -4.11 -3.97 6.37
C ALA A 17 -3.88 -2.71 7.19
N THR A 18 -4.94 -2.17 7.78
CA THR A 18 -4.88 -0.97 8.62
C THR A 18 -4.08 -1.22 9.88
N TYR A 19 -4.31 -2.35 10.54
CA TYR A 19 -3.54 -2.76 11.73
C TYR A 19 -2.05 -2.84 11.41
N MET A 20 -1.71 -3.55 10.33
CA MET A 20 -0.32 -3.73 9.93
C MET A 20 0.35 -2.40 9.55
N ALA A 21 -0.35 -1.51 8.84
CA ALA A 21 0.15 -0.17 8.54
C ALA A 21 0.37 0.66 9.80
N ALA A 22 -0.56 0.66 10.76
CA ALA A 22 -0.45 1.40 12.00
C ALA A 22 0.68 0.89 12.90
N VAL A 23 0.81 -0.44 13.04
CA VAL A 23 1.91 -1.09 13.77
C VAL A 23 3.26 -0.78 13.13
N THR A 24 3.31 -0.72 11.80
CA THR A 24 4.52 -0.36 11.06
C THR A 24 4.87 1.10 11.34
N MET A 25 3.91 2.02 11.24
CA MET A 25 4.11 3.46 11.46
C MET A 25 4.78 3.75 12.80
N VAL A 26 4.28 3.17 13.89
CA VAL A 26 4.79 3.45 15.25
C VAL A 26 6.21 2.92 15.51
N GLN A 27 6.76 2.11 14.60
CA GLN A 27 8.11 1.56 14.67
C GLN A 27 9.10 2.26 13.72
N THR A 28 8.68 3.32 13.03
CA THR A 28 9.52 4.06 12.07
C THR A 28 10.34 5.16 12.74
N THR A 29 11.46 5.50 12.11
CA THR A 29 12.37 6.55 12.57
C THR A 29 11.68 7.92 12.63
N LEU A 30 10.85 8.23 11.63
CA LEU A 30 10.11 9.49 11.59
C LEU A 30 9.14 9.61 12.77
N TYR A 31 8.42 8.53 13.10
CA TYR A 31 7.50 8.52 14.24
C TYR A 31 8.24 8.78 15.55
N ASN A 32 9.35 8.07 15.78
CA ASN A 32 10.17 8.25 16.97
C ASN A 32 10.70 9.69 17.08
N LYS A 33 11.20 10.28 15.98
CA LYS A 33 11.64 11.68 16.00
C LYS A 33 10.52 12.68 16.31
N LEU A 34 9.31 12.46 15.81
CA LEU A 34 8.16 13.31 16.13
C LEU A 34 7.79 13.17 17.61
N LEU A 35 7.80 11.94 18.11
CA LEU A 35 7.47 11.62 19.47
C LEU A 35 8.51 12.17 20.46
N ASP A 36 9.81 12.14 20.12
CA ASP A 36 10.88 12.79 20.87
C ASP A 36 10.71 14.31 20.92
N LYS A 37 10.29 14.95 19.82
CA LYS A 37 10.02 16.40 19.84
C LYS A 37 8.84 16.74 20.76
N VAL A 38 7.81 15.92 20.76
CA VAL A 38 6.63 16.08 21.64
C VAL A 38 7.04 15.84 23.09
N SER A 39 7.77 14.78 23.40
CA SER A 39 8.21 14.48 24.77
C SER A 39 9.14 15.56 25.32
N ASN A 40 10.04 16.12 24.50
CA ASN A 40 10.89 17.24 24.89
C ASN A 40 10.10 18.52 25.19
N TYR A 41 8.95 18.72 24.56
CA TYR A 41 8.10 19.89 24.80
C TYR A 41 7.20 19.73 26.04
N PHE A 42 6.64 18.54 26.26
CA PHE A 42 5.73 18.25 27.38
C PHE A 42 6.44 17.68 28.63
N GLY A 43 7.73 17.34 28.54
CA GLY A 43 8.61 16.95 29.64
C GLY A 43 8.65 15.44 29.97
N PRO A 44 9.48 15.06 30.97
CA PRO A 44 9.62 13.69 31.49
C PRO A 44 8.33 12.94 31.88
N PRO A 45 7.21 13.60 32.28
CA PRO A 45 5.99 12.90 32.67
C PRO A 45 5.34 12.07 31.56
N LEU A 46 5.65 12.33 30.28
CA LEU A 46 4.99 11.66 29.16
C LEU A 46 5.59 10.29 28.81
N ASN A 47 6.86 10.06 29.17
CA ASN A 47 7.62 8.86 28.80
C ASN A 47 6.96 7.53 29.24
N PRO A 48 6.40 7.40 30.46
CA PRO A 48 5.72 6.17 30.88
C PRO A 48 4.44 5.88 30.08
N TYR A 49 3.84 6.92 29.48
CA TYR A 49 2.55 6.82 28.79
C TYR A 49 2.68 6.57 27.28
N LEU A 50 3.88 6.68 26.71
CA LEU A 50 4.14 6.51 25.27
C LEU A 50 3.62 5.18 24.69
N PRO A 51 3.80 4.02 25.35
CA PRO A 51 3.24 2.76 24.83
C PRO A 51 1.70 2.78 24.76
N TYR A 52 1.03 3.40 25.74
CA TYR A 52 -0.42 3.52 25.75
C TYR A 52 -0.93 4.50 24.68
N ILE A 53 -0.18 5.56 24.40
CA ILE A 53 -0.48 6.48 23.28
C ILE A 53 -0.40 5.74 21.95
N ASN A 54 0.63 4.91 21.73
CA ASN A 54 0.77 4.10 20.52
C ASN A 54 -0.44 3.15 20.34
N ILE A 55 -0.84 2.46 21.41
CA ILE A 55 -2.02 1.58 21.40
C ILE A 55 -3.29 2.39 21.10
N GLY A 56 -3.45 3.55 21.72
CA GLY A 56 -4.58 4.45 21.48
C GLY A 56 -4.67 4.91 20.02
N ILE A 57 -3.54 5.25 19.40
CA ILE A 57 -3.47 5.59 17.96
C ILE A 57 -3.90 4.39 17.12
N ILE A 58 -3.36 3.19 17.38
CA ILE A 58 -3.72 1.97 16.62
C ILE A 58 -5.23 1.71 16.72
N ILE A 59 -5.80 1.76 17.93
CA ILE A 59 -7.24 1.55 18.14
C ILE A 59 -8.06 2.64 17.43
N GLY A 60 -7.66 3.91 17.54
CA GLY A 60 -8.34 5.03 16.89
C GLY A 60 -8.36 4.90 15.37
N VAL A 61 -7.24 4.51 14.76
CA VAL A 61 -7.15 4.27 13.32
C VAL A 61 -7.98 3.05 12.90
N LEU A 62 -7.98 1.97 13.67
CA LEU A 62 -8.83 0.81 13.39
C LEU A 62 -10.32 1.16 13.45
N PHE A 63 -10.71 2.00 14.41
CA PHE A 63 -12.07 2.54 14.46
C PHE A 63 -12.38 3.34 13.20
N LEU A 64 -11.49 4.23 12.75
CA LEU A 64 -11.65 4.97 11.50
C LEU A 64 -11.75 4.03 10.29
N ALA A 65 -10.89 3.02 10.17
CA ALA A 65 -10.96 2.03 9.09
C ALA A 65 -12.29 1.29 9.09
N PHE A 66 -12.81 0.91 10.26
CA PHE A 66 -14.13 0.31 10.38
C PHE A 66 -15.24 1.26 9.90
N THR A 67 -15.18 2.55 10.24
CA THR A 67 -16.16 3.53 9.76
C THR A 67 -16.09 3.73 8.23
N PHE A 68 -14.90 3.73 7.65
CA PHE A 68 -14.71 3.85 6.20
C PHE A 68 -15.20 2.59 5.49
N TRP A 69 -14.90 1.41 6.02
CA TRP A 69 -15.39 0.15 5.48
C TRP A 69 -16.91 0.06 5.53
N ARG A 70 -17.54 0.48 6.65
CA ARG A 70 -18.99 0.44 6.83
C ARG A 70 -19.74 1.22 5.74
N LYS A 71 -19.19 2.36 5.32
CA LYS A 71 -19.77 3.18 4.24
C LYS A 71 -19.67 2.48 2.89
N GLY A 72 -18.54 1.82 2.61
CA GLY A 72 -18.44 0.86 1.50
C GLY A 72 -18.42 1.43 0.08
N ASP A 73 -18.51 2.76 -0.08
CA ASP A 73 -18.42 3.42 -1.39
C ASP A 73 -16.96 3.54 -1.87
N GLU A 74 -16.78 3.73 -3.18
CA GLU A 74 -15.47 3.93 -3.81
C GLU A 74 -14.66 5.06 -3.14
N ILE A 75 -15.31 6.16 -2.78
CA ILE A 75 -14.67 7.31 -2.11
C ILE A 75 -14.11 6.89 -0.74
N TRP A 76 -14.85 6.10 0.04
CA TRP A 76 -14.45 5.72 1.39
C TRP A 76 -13.37 4.64 1.38
N PHE A 77 -13.42 3.71 0.44
CA PHE A 77 -12.30 2.79 0.20
C PHE A 77 -11.05 3.51 -0.30
N GLY A 78 -11.21 4.54 -1.15
CA GLY A 78 -10.11 5.43 -1.53
C GLY A 78 -9.47 6.10 -0.30
N ARG A 79 -10.27 6.64 0.62
CA ARG A 79 -9.78 7.22 1.89
C ARG A 79 -9.09 6.21 2.79
N LEU A 80 -9.62 4.99 2.88
CA LEU A 80 -8.99 3.89 3.65
C LEU A 80 -7.61 3.57 3.07
N PHE A 81 -7.50 3.47 1.75
CA PHE A 81 -6.22 3.24 1.09
C PHE A 81 -5.24 4.40 1.31
N SER A 82 -5.68 5.65 1.12
CA SER A 82 -4.84 6.83 1.35
C SER A 82 -4.34 6.90 2.79
N MET A 83 -5.20 6.59 3.77
CA MET A 83 -4.81 6.55 5.18
C MET A 83 -3.74 5.48 5.43
N ASN A 84 -3.95 4.26 4.92
CA ASN A 84 -2.98 3.17 5.08
C ASN A 84 -1.65 3.47 4.40
N MET A 85 -1.67 4.04 3.20
CA MET A 85 -0.45 4.47 2.51
C MET A 85 0.27 5.59 3.25
N LEU A 86 -0.45 6.56 3.81
CA LEU A 86 0.15 7.65 4.59
C LEU A 86 0.84 7.13 5.85
N MET A 87 0.24 6.17 6.56
CA MET A 87 0.83 5.54 7.74
C MET A 87 2.01 4.65 7.39
N PHE A 88 1.98 3.99 6.23
CA PHE A 88 3.05 3.10 5.78
C PHE A 88 4.23 3.85 5.14
N PHE A 89 3.99 5.05 4.61
CA PHE A 89 4.97 5.87 3.90
C PHE A 89 6.28 6.10 4.67
N PRO A 90 6.28 6.39 5.99
CA PRO A 90 7.53 6.55 6.74
C PRO A 90 8.42 5.29 6.71
N ALA A 91 7.82 4.09 6.68
CA ALA A 91 8.58 2.85 6.57
C ALA A 91 9.21 2.70 5.17
N VAL A 92 8.52 3.13 4.12
CA VAL A 92 9.09 3.17 2.77
C VAL A 92 10.30 4.11 2.73
N LEU A 93 10.25 5.25 3.43
CA LEU A 93 11.36 6.20 3.49
C LEU A 93 12.56 5.67 4.26
N ASP A 94 12.35 4.94 5.36
CA ASP A 94 13.43 4.35 6.15
C ASP A 94 14.24 3.31 5.35
N PHE A 95 13.59 2.63 4.40
CA PHE A 95 14.21 1.64 3.51
C PHE A 95 14.51 2.16 2.10
N SER A 96 14.17 3.42 1.81
CA SER A 96 14.47 4.05 0.54
C SER A 96 15.88 4.60 0.56
N THR A 97 16.66 4.29 -0.49
CA THR A 97 17.95 4.94 -0.75
C THR A 97 17.81 6.44 -1.05
N PHE A 98 16.58 6.90 -1.28
CA PHE A 98 16.23 8.27 -1.62
C PHE A 98 15.30 8.86 -0.54
N ASN A 99 15.81 9.00 0.68
CA ASN A 99 15.07 9.58 1.80
C ASN A 99 15.23 11.11 1.85
N TRP A 100 14.45 11.83 1.04
CA TRP A 100 14.50 13.30 0.98
C TRP A 100 14.08 13.95 2.30
N ILE A 101 13.16 13.31 3.02
CA ILE A 101 12.78 13.74 4.37
C ILE A 101 13.99 13.61 5.31
N GLY A 102 14.82 12.58 5.11
CA GLY A 102 16.08 12.40 5.83
C GLY A 102 17.08 13.52 5.56
N LEU A 103 17.12 14.07 4.34
CA LEU A 103 17.93 15.24 4.02
C LEU A 103 17.44 16.51 4.74
N ILE A 104 16.11 16.68 4.89
CA ILE A 104 15.51 17.86 5.55
C ILE A 104 15.59 17.77 7.08
N PHE A 105 15.32 16.60 7.65
CA PHE A 105 15.22 16.38 9.10
C PHE A 105 16.47 15.72 9.71
N ASN A 106 17.55 15.58 8.94
CA ASN A 106 18.77 14.85 9.30
C ASN A 106 18.43 13.48 9.95
N LEU A 107 17.52 12.72 9.32
CA LEU A 107 17.12 11.40 9.84
C LEU A 107 18.23 10.41 9.54
N THR A 108 19.01 10.05 10.56
CA THR A 108 19.76 8.79 10.55
C THR A 108 18.73 7.66 10.70
N PRO A 109 18.52 6.81 9.67
CA PRO A 109 17.57 5.72 9.78
C PRO A 109 18.00 4.80 10.91
N ILE A 110 17.14 4.62 11.91
CA ILE A 110 17.29 3.58 12.93
C ILE A 110 16.05 2.69 12.79
N PRO A 111 15.96 1.92 11.68
CA PRO A 111 14.78 1.13 11.42
C PRO A 111 14.63 0.08 12.53
N GLY A 112 13.54 0.17 13.28
CA GLY A 112 13.12 -0.88 14.22
C GLY A 112 12.50 -2.09 13.52
N LEU A 113 12.34 -2.01 12.21
CA LEU A 113 11.70 -3.01 11.35
C LEU A 113 12.73 -3.69 10.44
N SER A 114 12.38 -4.85 9.89
CA SER A 114 13.16 -5.50 8.84
C SER A 114 12.62 -5.14 7.46
N GLY A 115 13.48 -5.19 6.43
CA GLY A 115 13.06 -4.96 5.04
C GLY A 115 11.98 -5.95 4.57
N LEU A 116 12.05 -7.20 5.04
CA LEU A 116 11.05 -8.23 4.75
C LEU A 116 9.68 -7.90 5.35
N TRP A 117 9.65 -7.32 6.56
CA TRP A 117 8.40 -6.86 7.18
C TRP A 117 7.76 -5.74 6.34
N VAL A 118 8.55 -4.72 6.00
CA VAL A 118 8.08 -3.59 5.20
C VAL A 118 7.57 -4.08 3.84
N PHE A 119 8.30 -4.98 3.19
CA PHE A 119 7.86 -5.63 1.95
C PHE A 119 6.52 -6.38 2.11
N GLY A 120 6.39 -7.22 3.14
CA GLY A 120 5.17 -7.99 3.40
C GLY A 120 3.96 -7.11 3.69
N VAL A 121 4.13 -6.03 4.46
CA VAL A 121 3.06 -5.05 4.71
C VAL A 121 2.70 -4.31 3.42
N GLY A 122 3.68 -3.89 2.62
CA GLY A 122 3.44 -3.28 1.31
C GLY A 122 2.64 -4.17 0.37
N LEU A 123 2.97 -5.47 0.29
CA LEU A 123 2.19 -6.46 -0.46
C LEU A 123 0.75 -6.57 0.07
N LEU A 124 0.57 -6.68 1.39
CA LEU A 124 -0.76 -6.74 1.99
C LEU A 124 -1.61 -5.51 1.63
N LEU A 125 -1.02 -4.31 1.66
CA LEU A 125 -1.71 -3.08 1.26
C LEU A 125 -2.13 -3.09 -0.21
N GLN A 126 -1.28 -3.60 -1.11
CA GLN A 126 -1.62 -3.74 -2.53
C GLN A 126 -2.75 -4.74 -2.76
N VAL A 127 -2.67 -5.90 -2.12
CA VAL A 127 -3.73 -6.93 -2.17
C VAL A 127 -5.04 -6.33 -1.67
N THR A 128 -5.01 -5.63 -0.55
CA THR A 128 -6.19 -4.97 0.04
C THR A 128 -6.80 -3.96 -0.93
N TYR A 129 -5.98 -3.11 -1.53
CA TYR A 129 -6.46 -2.12 -2.49
C TYR A 129 -7.13 -2.77 -3.70
N LEU A 130 -6.47 -3.76 -4.31
CA LEU A 130 -7.03 -4.47 -5.46
C LEU A 130 -8.33 -5.17 -5.09
N SER A 131 -8.36 -5.90 -3.97
CA SER A 131 -9.56 -6.61 -3.51
C SER A 131 -10.73 -5.64 -3.30
N LEU A 132 -10.55 -4.58 -2.51
CA LEU A 132 -11.63 -3.62 -2.23
C LEU A 132 -12.10 -2.90 -3.49
N ARG A 133 -11.18 -2.43 -4.34
CA ARG A 133 -11.51 -1.71 -5.58
C ARG A 133 -12.35 -2.55 -6.54
N TYR A 134 -11.92 -3.78 -6.79
CA TYR A 134 -12.65 -4.66 -7.72
C TYR A 134 -13.97 -5.12 -7.11
N THR A 135 -14.05 -5.29 -5.79
CA THR A 135 -15.30 -5.70 -5.15
C THR A 135 -16.38 -4.62 -5.24
N VAL A 136 -16.01 -3.33 -5.17
CA VAL A 136 -16.93 -2.23 -5.49
C VAL A 136 -17.41 -2.29 -6.94
N ARG A 137 -16.49 -2.53 -7.89
CA ARG A 137 -16.87 -2.67 -9.31
C ARG A 137 -17.83 -3.83 -9.54
N PHE A 138 -17.68 -4.92 -8.80
CA PHE A 138 -18.58 -6.07 -8.90
C PHE A 138 -19.99 -5.71 -8.41
N LYS A 139 -20.11 -4.92 -7.33
CA LYS A 139 -21.40 -4.41 -6.86
C LYS A 139 -22.09 -3.55 -7.92
N TYR A 140 -21.38 -2.56 -8.49
CA TYR A 140 -21.95 -1.74 -9.58
C TYR A 140 -22.35 -2.56 -10.80
N THR A 141 -21.55 -3.56 -11.18
CA THR A 141 -21.89 -4.44 -12.31
C THR A 141 -23.15 -5.27 -12.00
N ARG A 142 -23.24 -5.79 -10.78
CA ARG A 142 -24.39 -6.55 -10.30
C ARG A 142 -25.66 -5.70 -10.32
N ASP A 143 -25.62 -4.51 -9.73
CA ASP A 143 -26.77 -3.59 -9.69
C ASP A 143 -27.21 -3.19 -11.10
N ALA A 144 -26.25 -3.00 -12.02
CA ALA A 144 -26.54 -2.70 -13.42
C ALA A 144 -27.17 -3.89 -14.17
N LEU A 145 -26.77 -5.13 -13.88
CA LEU A 145 -27.36 -6.33 -14.48
C LEU A 145 -28.75 -6.61 -13.93
N GLU A 146 -28.94 -6.45 -12.62
CA GLU A 146 -30.24 -6.56 -11.96
C GLU A 146 -31.22 -5.51 -12.49
N GLY A 147 -30.78 -4.25 -12.64
CA GLY A 147 -31.56 -3.18 -13.24
C GLY A 147 -31.93 -3.41 -14.72
N ARG A 148 -31.23 -4.31 -15.42
CA ARG A 148 -31.53 -4.74 -16.80
C ARG A 148 -32.42 -5.98 -16.85
N GLY A 149 -32.85 -6.52 -15.71
CA GLY A 149 -33.71 -7.70 -15.63
C GLY A 149 -32.97 -9.03 -15.84
N ALA A 150 -31.65 -9.08 -15.64
CA ALA A 150 -30.90 -10.33 -15.70
C ALA A 150 -31.35 -11.30 -14.60
N SER A 151 -31.33 -12.60 -14.89
CA SER A 151 -31.66 -13.61 -13.89
C SER A 151 -30.59 -13.66 -12.80
N MET A 152 -30.98 -14.04 -11.57
CA MET A 152 -30.03 -14.17 -10.46
C MET A 152 -28.95 -15.22 -10.73
N ASP A 153 -29.26 -16.26 -11.50
CA ASP A 153 -28.30 -17.30 -11.88
C ASP A 153 -27.21 -16.75 -12.81
N ASP A 154 -27.58 -15.90 -13.76
CA ASP A 154 -26.65 -15.23 -14.68
C ASP A 154 -25.74 -14.24 -13.92
N ILE A 155 -26.33 -13.45 -13.03
CA ILE A 155 -25.61 -12.50 -12.17
C ILE A 155 -24.56 -13.23 -11.32
N ASP A 156 -24.92 -14.37 -10.73
CA ASP A 156 -24.01 -15.18 -9.92
C ASP A 156 -22.93 -15.88 -10.75
N ALA A 157 -23.21 -16.25 -12.00
CA ALA A 157 -22.21 -16.75 -12.93
C ALA A 157 -21.17 -15.66 -13.28
N VAL A 158 -21.61 -14.45 -13.63
CA VAL A 158 -20.73 -13.31 -13.92
C VAL A 158 -19.90 -12.94 -12.70
N THR A 159 -20.51 -12.87 -11.52
CA THR A 159 -19.82 -12.54 -10.27
C THR A 159 -18.73 -13.57 -9.95
N ARG A 160 -18.96 -14.86 -10.19
CA ARG A 160 -17.93 -15.91 -10.02
C ARG A 160 -16.77 -15.72 -10.98
N GLY A 161 -17.04 -15.43 -12.25
CA GLY A 161 -15.98 -15.13 -13.24
C GLY A 161 -15.13 -13.93 -12.83
N GLN A 162 -15.79 -12.86 -12.37
CA GLN A 162 -15.16 -11.65 -11.86
C GLN A 162 -14.25 -11.91 -10.65
N VAL A 163 -14.73 -12.68 -9.67
CA VAL A 163 -13.93 -13.09 -8.50
C VAL A 163 -12.73 -13.96 -8.92
N GLY A 164 -12.93 -14.90 -9.86
CA GLY A 164 -11.84 -15.70 -10.40
C GLY A 164 -10.75 -14.86 -11.06
N TYR A 165 -11.14 -13.87 -11.88
CA TYR A 165 -10.21 -12.93 -12.50
C TYR A 165 -9.47 -12.07 -11.46
N LEU A 166 -10.16 -11.60 -10.42
CA LEU A 166 -9.53 -10.86 -9.33
C LEU A 166 -8.47 -11.70 -8.61
N MET A 167 -8.79 -12.96 -8.29
CA MET A 167 -7.83 -13.87 -7.64
C MET A 167 -6.58 -14.09 -8.50
N LEU A 168 -6.76 -14.25 -9.82
CA LEU A 168 -5.65 -14.36 -10.76
C LEU A 168 -4.78 -13.09 -10.74
N LEU A 169 -5.41 -11.91 -10.85
CA LEU A 169 -4.70 -10.63 -10.89
C LEU A 169 -3.93 -10.37 -9.58
N VAL A 170 -4.56 -10.63 -8.44
CA VAL A 170 -3.91 -10.51 -7.11
C VAL A 170 -2.74 -11.49 -7.00
N THR A 171 -2.91 -12.74 -7.43
CA THR A 171 -1.85 -13.76 -7.38
C THR A 171 -0.67 -13.36 -8.27
N LEU A 172 -0.93 -12.94 -9.51
CA LEU A 172 0.11 -12.48 -10.43
C LEU A 172 0.84 -11.25 -9.88
N THR A 173 0.13 -10.34 -9.22
CA THR A 173 0.74 -9.16 -8.58
C THR A 173 1.68 -9.60 -7.45
N ILE A 174 1.21 -10.47 -6.55
CA ILE A 174 2.04 -11.01 -5.44
C ILE A 174 3.29 -11.69 -5.99
N VAL A 175 3.14 -12.57 -7.00
CA VAL A 175 4.24 -13.31 -7.61
C VAL A 175 5.23 -12.35 -8.27
N ALA A 176 4.76 -11.44 -9.12
CA ALA A 176 5.61 -10.49 -9.83
C ALA A 176 6.40 -9.61 -8.85
N THR A 177 5.72 -9.04 -7.84
CA THR A 177 6.37 -8.19 -6.83
C THR A 177 7.34 -8.97 -5.95
N SER A 178 7.05 -10.23 -5.63
CA SER A 178 7.99 -11.12 -4.92
C SER A 178 9.22 -11.48 -5.74
N ILE A 179 9.04 -11.76 -7.03
CA ILE A 179 10.16 -12.00 -7.96
C ILE A 179 11.06 -10.78 -8.00
N VAL A 180 10.50 -9.57 -8.14
CA VAL A 180 11.30 -8.33 -8.13
C VAL A 180 12.09 -8.18 -6.83
N TYR A 181 11.45 -8.39 -5.68
CA TYR A 181 12.10 -8.28 -4.37
C TYR A 181 13.27 -9.26 -4.20
N VAL A 182 13.07 -10.53 -4.55
CA VAL A 182 14.10 -11.58 -4.46
C VAL A 182 15.21 -11.35 -5.49
N SER A 183 14.88 -10.79 -6.66
CA SER A 183 15.84 -10.53 -7.74
C SER A 183 16.70 -9.29 -7.48
N LEU A 184 16.24 -8.36 -6.64
CA LEU A 184 16.93 -7.09 -6.39
C LEU A 184 18.42 -7.23 -6.03
N PRO A 185 18.84 -8.08 -5.06
CA PRO A 185 20.27 -8.22 -4.75
C PRO A 185 21.09 -8.68 -5.96
N TYR A 186 20.58 -9.62 -6.75
CA TYR A 186 21.25 -10.12 -7.95
C TYR A 186 21.35 -9.04 -9.04
N ILE A 187 20.28 -8.28 -9.24
CA ILE A 187 20.26 -7.15 -10.17
C ILE A 187 21.29 -6.10 -9.74
N THR A 188 21.34 -5.75 -8.45
CA THR A 188 22.31 -4.77 -7.94
C THR A 188 23.75 -5.24 -8.11
N GLN A 189 24.04 -6.53 -7.86
CA GLN A 189 25.38 -7.09 -8.04
C GLN A 189 25.79 -7.11 -9.51
N PHE A 190 24.89 -7.52 -10.40
CA PHE A 190 25.15 -7.54 -11.84
C PHE A 190 25.34 -6.13 -12.41
N ALA A 191 24.53 -5.17 -11.95
CA ALA A 191 24.58 -3.78 -12.40
C ALA A 191 25.77 -3.00 -11.82
N ALA A 192 26.35 -3.43 -10.69
CA ALA A 192 27.46 -2.73 -10.03
C ALA A 192 28.70 -2.57 -10.94
N GLY A 193 29.03 -3.60 -11.72
CA GLY A 193 30.19 -3.59 -12.63
C GLY A 193 30.06 -2.55 -13.76
N PRO A 194 28.98 -2.58 -14.57
CA PRO A 194 28.76 -1.58 -15.61
C PRO A 194 28.59 -0.15 -15.07
N LEU A 195 27.93 0.00 -13.92
CA LEU A 195 27.62 1.31 -13.34
C LEU A 195 28.84 1.98 -12.69
N SER A 196 29.85 1.23 -12.25
CA SER A 196 31.06 1.81 -11.62
C SER A 196 31.94 2.59 -12.60
N ASN A 197 31.81 2.32 -13.90
CA ASN A 197 32.53 3.03 -14.95
C ASN A 197 31.89 4.38 -15.35
N LEU A 198 30.70 4.69 -14.81
CA LEU A 198 30.01 5.95 -15.08
C LEU A 198 30.36 6.99 -14.01
N PRO A 199 30.63 8.25 -14.38
CA PRO A 199 30.94 9.30 -13.42
C PRO A 199 29.76 9.66 -12.51
N VAL A 200 28.51 9.42 -12.96
CA VAL A 200 27.29 9.70 -12.18
C VAL A 200 26.18 8.67 -12.49
N PRO A 201 26.30 7.40 -12.06
CA PRO A 201 25.43 6.31 -12.50
C PRO A 201 23.96 6.51 -12.12
N HIS A 202 23.69 7.10 -10.95
CA HIS A 202 22.32 7.36 -10.49
C HIS A 202 21.58 8.39 -11.38
N MET A 203 22.27 9.41 -11.89
CA MET A 203 21.64 10.41 -12.78
C MET A 203 21.39 9.83 -14.17
N VAL A 204 22.32 9.06 -14.72
CA VAL A 204 22.18 8.45 -16.06
C VAL A 204 21.03 7.44 -16.07
N VAL A 205 20.99 6.55 -15.08
CA VAL A 205 19.91 5.56 -14.94
C VAL A 205 18.59 6.27 -14.63
N GLY A 206 18.58 7.25 -13.73
CA GLY A 206 17.39 8.03 -13.39
C GLY A 206 16.78 8.72 -14.61
N LEU A 207 17.61 9.35 -15.45
CA LEU A 207 17.16 9.98 -16.70
C LEU A 207 16.55 8.96 -17.65
N LEU A 208 17.21 7.81 -17.85
CA LEU A 208 16.70 6.72 -18.69
C LEU A 208 15.32 6.24 -18.22
N VAL A 209 15.17 6.04 -16.90
CA VAL A 209 13.90 5.61 -16.30
C VAL A 209 12.81 6.66 -16.51
N VAL A 210 13.09 7.94 -16.28
CA VAL A 210 12.13 9.03 -16.50
C VAL A 210 11.70 9.10 -17.97
N VAL A 211 12.66 8.98 -18.91
CA VAL A 211 12.37 8.96 -20.36
C VAL A 211 11.51 7.75 -20.72
N MET A 212 11.81 6.57 -20.20
CA MET A 212 11.01 5.36 -20.43
C MET A 212 9.59 5.51 -19.88
N ILE A 213 9.44 6.02 -18.65
CA ILE A 213 8.12 6.29 -18.05
C ILE A 213 7.33 7.26 -18.93
N ALA A 214 7.95 8.36 -19.36
CA ALA A 214 7.31 9.34 -20.23
C ALA A 214 6.91 8.73 -21.58
N ALA A 215 7.79 7.94 -22.20
CA ALA A 215 7.50 7.25 -23.46
C ALA A 215 6.36 6.24 -23.33
N THR A 216 6.34 5.45 -22.24
CA THR A 216 5.24 4.53 -21.95
C THR A 216 3.93 5.27 -21.70
N LEU A 217 3.97 6.40 -20.99
CA LEU A 217 2.79 7.24 -20.75
C LEU A 217 2.22 7.79 -22.06
N VAL A 218 3.09 8.32 -22.94
CA VAL A 218 2.70 8.80 -24.26
C VAL A 218 2.10 7.68 -25.10
N TYR A 219 2.72 6.50 -25.11
CA TYR A 219 2.20 5.33 -25.82
C TYR A 219 0.82 4.91 -25.29
N TYR A 220 0.66 4.86 -23.98
CA TYR A 220 -0.62 4.52 -23.34
C TYR A 220 -1.72 5.53 -23.69
N LEU A 221 -1.44 6.83 -23.56
CA LEU A 221 -2.40 7.88 -23.87
C LEU A 221 -2.82 7.83 -25.34
N ARG A 222 -1.86 7.62 -26.25
CA ARG A 222 -2.14 7.49 -27.69
C ARG A 222 -2.97 6.25 -28.02
N SER A 223 -2.75 5.14 -27.32
CA SER A 223 -3.55 3.91 -27.48
C SER A 223 -5.00 4.03 -27.00
N GLN A 224 -5.37 5.13 -26.32
CA GLN A 224 -6.76 5.42 -25.93
C GLN A 224 -7.46 6.38 -26.90
N GLU A 225 -6.73 6.95 -27.87
CA GLU A 225 -7.29 7.82 -28.90
C GLU A 225 -7.72 7.04 -30.16
N ASP A 226 -7.23 5.80 -30.32
CA ASP A 226 -7.62 4.83 -31.36
C ASP A 226 -8.71 3.85 -30.85
#